data_AF-A0A3N4LAE4-F1
#
_entry.id   AF-A0A3N4LAE4-F1
#
_cell.length_a   1.000
_cell.length_b   1.000
_cell.length_c   1.000
_cell.angle_alpha   90.00
_cell.angle_beta   90.00
_cell.angle_gamma   90.00
#
_symmetry.space_group_name_H-M   'P 1'
#
loop_
_entity.id
_entity.type
_entity.pdbx_description
1 polymer ?
#
loop_
_entity_poly.entity_id
_entity_poly.type
_entity_poly.pdbx_seq_one_letter_code
_entity_poly.pdbx_strand_id
1 'polypeptide(L)'
;LPKNKEFSLNILPRLDEERFRQFLRVSPQGFNYIISKIQDYLVFKSNGNFKQMEPSFQLAIALHRFGNETSSESTCINTGQIFGIGEGTAVLYTQRVIIALMDLWEDQVRWPSEEEQLEMR
;
A
#
# COMPACT_ATOMS: atom_id res chain seq x y z
N LEU A 1 23.05 4.22 -5.85
CA LEU A 1 22.36 3.00 -6.32
C LEU A 1 21.24 3.44 -7.26
N PRO A 2 21.09 2.87 -8.48
CA PRO A 2 20.09 3.32 -9.43
C PRO A 2 18.69 3.06 -8.87
N LYS A 3 17.80 4.05 -8.96
CA LYS A 3 16.42 4.01 -8.45
C LYS A 3 15.56 3.10 -9.34
N ASN A 4 15.58 1.80 -9.11
CA ASN A 4 15.04 0.86 -10.09
C ASN A 4 13.50 0.71 -10.02
N LYS A 5 12.78 1.52 -10.81
CA LYS A 5 11.33 1.40 -11.03
C LYS A 5 10.91 0.08 -11.72
N GLU A 6 11.85 -0.68 -12.25
CA GLU A 6 11.63 -1.94 -12.97
C GLU A 6 10.99 -3.00 -12.09
N PHE A 7 11.34 -3.08 -10.80
CA PHE A 7 10.74 -4.07 -9.92
C PHE A 7 9.23 -3.84 -9.76
N SER A 8 8.82 -2.60 -9.49
CA SER A 8 7.40 -2.27 -9.38
C SER A 8 6.61 -2.29 -10.66
N LEU A 9 7.22 -1.85 -11.77
CA LEU A 9 6.50 -1.66 -13.03
C LEU A 9 6.50 -2.92 -13.88
N ASN A 10 7.55 -3.75 -13.77
CA ASN A 10 7.75 -4.89 -14.66
C ASN A 10 7.75 -6.24 -13.94
N ILE A 11 8.06 -6.30 -12.64
CA ILE A 11 8.17 -7.59 -11.92
C ILE A 11 6.91 -7.86 -11.11
N LEU A 12 6.47 -6.91 -10.28
CA LEU A 12 5.27 -7.03 -9.45
C LEU A 12 4.01 -7.48 -10.22
N PRO A 13 3.69 -6.90 -11.40
CA PRO A 13 2.53 -7.32 -12.20
C PRO A 13 2.67 -8.70 -12.87
N ARG A 14 3.89 -9.27 -12.90
CA ARG A 14 4.20 -10.56 -13.53
C ARG A 14 4.37 -11.68 -12.51
N LEU A 15 4.26 -11.38 -11.22
CA LEU A 15 4.27 -12.41 -10.18
C LEU A 15 3.02 -13.28 -10.30
N ASP A 16 3.18 -14.58 -10.09
CA ASP A 16 2.05 -15.45 -9.83
C ASP A 16 1.34 -15.04 -8.53
N GLU A 17 0.11 -15.50 -8.35
CA GLU A 17 -0.72 -15.09 -7.22
C GLU A 17 -0.09 -15.42 -5.86
N GLU A 18 0.59 -16.56 -5.75
CA GLU A 18 1.23 -17.01 -4.53
C GLU A 18 2.37 -16.06 -4.14
N ARG A 19 3.27 -15.75 -5.07
CA ARG A 19 4.39 -14.83 -4.85
C ARG A 19 3.90 -13.41 -4.60
N PHE A 20 2.85 -12.97 -5.31
CA PHE A 20 2.26 -11.66 -5.07
C PHE A 20 1.72 -11.56 -3.64
N ARG A 21 1.02 -12.59 -3.16
CA ARG A 21 0.50 -12.66 -1.79
C ARG A 21 1.62 -12.79 -0.76
N GLN A 22 2.67 -13.54 -1.04
CA GLN A 22 3.86 -13.61 -0.18
C GLN A 22 4.61 -12.28 -0.14
N PHE A 23 4.53 -11.46 -1.18
CA PHE A 23 5.27 -10.21 -1.23
C PHE A 23 4.50 -9.02 -0.66
N LEU A 24 3.19 -8.92 -0.95
CA LEU A 24 2.33 -7.80 -0.54
C LEU A 24 1.27 -8.17 0.52
N ARG A 25 1.20 -9.42 0.96
CA ARG A 25 0.21 -9.92 1.94
C ARG A 25 -1.26 -9.80 1.49
N VAL A 26 -1.51 -9.50 0.23
CA VAL A 26 -2.85 -9.39 -0.37
C VAL A 26 -2.89 -10.11 -1.72
N SER A 27 -4.06 -10.52 -2.18
CA SER A 27 -4.21 -11.02 -3.56
C SER A 27 -4.10 -9.86 -4.57
N PRO A 28 -3.78 -10.12 -5.85
CA PRO A 28 -3.82 -9.11 -6.91
C PRO A 28 -5.19 -8.43 -7.02
N GLN A 29 -6.27 -9.20 -6.84
CA GLN A 29 -7.64 -8.68 -6.84
C GLN A 29 -7.88 -7.75 -5.65
N GLY A 30 -7.47 -8.14 -4.44
CA GLY A 30 -7.58 -7.30 -3.25
C GLY A 30 -6.76 -6.02 -3.37
N PHE A 31 -5.56 -6.10 -3.95
CA PHE A 31 -4.74 -4.94 -4.24
C PHE A 31 -5.44 -3.94 -5.17
N ASN A 32 -5.98 -4.42 -6.29
CA ASN A 32 -6.70 -3.57 -7.23
C ASN A 32 -7.98 -2.99 -6.61
N TYR A 33 -8.67 -3.76 -5.78
CA TYR A 33 -9.83 -3.29 -5.04
C TYR A 33 -9.46 -2.12 -4.12
N ILE A 34 -8.41 -2.25 -3.30
CA ILE A 34 -7.95 -1.17 -2.43
C ILE A 34 -7.59 0.07 -3.26
N ILE A 35 -6.85 -0.08 -4.36
CA ILE A 35 -6.51 1.04 -5.24
C ILE A 35 -7.74 1.73 -5.80
N SER A 36 -8.74 0.98 -6.25
CA SER A 36 -9.99 1.56 -6.77
C SER A 36 -10.72 2.42 -5.73
N LYS A 37 -10.50 2.17 -4.44
CA LYS A 37 -11.10 2.93 -3.33
C LYS A 37 -10.29 4.17 -2.96
N ILE A 38 -8.96 4.10 -2.97
CA ILE A 38 -8.11 5.15 -2.39
C ILE A 38 -7.43 6.07 -3.40
N GLN A 39 -7.37 5.70 -4.69
CA GLN A 39 -6.54 6.40 -5.69
C GLN A 39 -6.82 7.91 -5.83
N ASP A 40 -8.06 8.34 -5.59
CA ASP A 40 -8.50 9.73 -5.79
C ASP A 40 -8.35 10.64 -4.55
N TYR A 41 -7.82 10.09 -3.45
CA TYR A 41 -7.69 10.80 -2.19
C TYR A 41 -6.66 11.92 -2.29
N LEU A 42 -6.93 13.03 -1.60
CA LEU A 42 -6.11 14.25 -1.70
C LEU A 42 -4.64 14.02 -1.32
N VAL A 43 -4.39 13.07 -0.42
CA VAL A 43 -3.03 12.69 0.02
C VAL A 43 -2.13 12.18 -1.12
N PHE A 44 -2.74 11.70 -2.22
CA PHE A 44 -2.03 11.27 -3.43
C PHE A 44 -1.88 12.36 -4.50
N LYS A 45 -2.49 13.54 -4.30
CA LYS A 45 -2.42 14.66 -5.24
C LYS A 45 -1.23 15.56 -4.91
N SER A 46 -0.48 15.92 -5.95
CA SER A 46 0.65 16.84 -5.81
C SER A 46 0.15 18.28 -5.72
N ASN A 47 0.56 19.00 -4.68
CA ASN A 47 0.29 20.44 -4.54
C ASN A 47 1.31 21.32 -5.30
N GLY A 48 2.23 20.72 -6.08
CA GLY A 48 3.29 21.45 -6.77
C GLY A 48 3.56 20.94 -8.19
N ASN A 49 4.57 21.51 -8.85
CA ASN A 49 4.89 21.25 -10.26
C ASN A 49 5.45 19.85 -10.55
N PHE A 50 5.71 19.03 -9.53
CA PHE A 50 6.28 17.70 -9.70
C PHE A 50 5.19 16.64 -9.72
N LYS A 51 5.27 15.72 -10.69
CA LYS A 51 4.38 14.56 -10.76
C LYS A 51 4.59 13.67 -9.52
N GLN A 52 3.55 13.53 -8.70
CA GLN A 52 3.55 12.59 -7.58
C GLN A 52 3.56 11.15 -8.09
N MET A 53 4.14 10.25 -7.31
CA MET A 53 4.22 8.85 -7.70
C MET A 53 2.85 8.18 -7.65
N GLU A 54 2.60 7.24 -8.55
CA GLU A 54 1.28 6.59 -8.69
C GLU A 54 0.81 5.97 -7.36
N PRO A 55 -0.47 6.08 -6.98
CA PRO A 55 -1.01 5.50 -5.75
C PRO A 55 -0.73 4.00 -5.61
N SER A 56 -0.79 3.26 -6.72
CA SER A 56 -0.46 1.82 -6.78
C SER A 56 0.95 1.51 -6.31
N PHE A 57 1.93 2.31 -6.70
CA PHE A 57 3.31 2.12 -6.26
C PHE A 57 3.47 2.41 -4.77
N GLN A 58 2.82 3.47 -4.28
CA GLN A 58 2.84 3.82 -2.85
C GLN A 58 2.17 2.73 -2.00
N LEU A 59 1.05 2.16 -2.47
CA LEU A 59 0.37 1.05 -1.80
C LEU A 59 1.24 -0.21 -1.75
N ALA A 60 1.89 -0.59 -2.85
CA ALA A 60 2.77 -1.76 -2.88
C ALA A 60 3.91 -1.64 -1.85
N ILE A 61 4.48 -0.45 -1.71
CA ILE A 61 5.52 -0.16 -0.70
C ILE A 61 4.95 -0.28 0.71
N ALA A 62 3.79 0.31 0.97
CA ALA A 62 3.16 0.25 2.29
C ALA A 62 2.82 -1.19 2.71
N LEU A 63 2.18 -1.95 1.83
CA LEU A 63 1.82 -3.34 2.09
C LEU A 63 3.03 -4.25 2.29
N HIS A 64 4.06 -4.08 1.48
CA HIS A 64 5.32 -4.80 1.68
C HIS A 64 5.92 -4.51 3.06
N ARG A 65 5.91 -3.24 3.48
CA ARG A 65 6.40 -2.83 4.80
C ARG A 65 5.55 -3.39 5.94
N PHE A 66 4.24 -3.45 5.80
CA PHE A 66 3.35 -4.04 6.83
C PHE A 66 3.55 -5.55 6.96
N GLY A 67 3.95 -6.22 5.89
CA GLY A 67 4.19 -7.65 5.87
C GLY A 67 5.57 -8.10 6.36
N ASN A 68 6.47 -7.16 6.70
CA ASN A 68 7.84 -7.45 7.15
C ASN A 68 7.93 -7.40 8.68
N GLU A 69 8.36 -8.50 9.30
CA GLU A 69 8.43 -8.67 10.76
C GLU A 69 9.68 -8.04 11.41
N THR A 70 10.45 -7.26 10.65
CA THR A 70 11.68 -6.63 11.14
C THR A 70 11.41 -5.25 11.76
N SER A 71 12.37 -4.71 12.52
CA SER A 71 12.23 -3.37 13.11
C SER A 71 11.90 -2.31 12.03
N SER A 72 11.26 -1.20 12.44
CA SER A 72 10.80 -0.17 11.50
C SER A 72 11.94 0.45 10.70
N GLU A 73 13.13 0.60 11.29
CA GLU A 73 14.33 1.14 10.63
C GLU A 73 14.90 0.15 9.60
N SER A 74 15.09 -1.12 9.99
CA SER A 74 15.56 -2.18 9.09
C SER A 74 14.59 -2.40 7.92
N THR A 75 13.29 -2.29 8.18
CA THR A 75 12.25 -2.39 7.15
C THR A 75 12.34 -1.23 6.13
N CYS A 76 12.67 -0.01 6.55
CA CYS A 76 12.81 1.13 5.64
C CYS A 76 14.02 0.96 4.71
N ILE A 77 15.15 0.52 5.26
CA ILE A 77 16.38 0.24 4.49
C ILE A 77 16.12 -0.85 3.46
N ASN A 78 15.55 -1.99 3.89
CA ASN A 78 15.26 -3.11 3.02
C ASN A 78 14.26 -2.75 1.91
N THR A 79 13.19 -2.03 2.26
CA THR A 79 12.22 -1.53 1.28
C THR A 79 12.85 -0.55 0.29
N GLY A 80 13.72 0.35 0.77
CA GLY A 80 14.48 1.26 -0.08
C GLY A 80 15.35 0.52 -1.09
N GLN A 81 16.00 -0.56 -0.69
CA GLN A 81 16.79 -1.42 -1.57
C GLN A 81 15.94 -2.16 -2.60
N ILE A 82 14.81 -2.75 -2.19
CA ILE A 82 13.93 -3.53 -3.08
C ILE A 82 13.24 -2.63 -4.11
N PHE A 83 12.74 -1.48 -3.69
CA PHE A 83 11.98 -0.56 -4.55
C PHE A 83 12.83 0.54 -5.17
N GLY A 84 14.13 0.61 -4.85
CA GLY A 84 15.05 1.63 -5.38
C GLY A 84 14.68 3.05 -4.96
N ILE A 85 14.26 3.25 -3.71
CA ILE A 85 13.83 4.55 -3.16
C ILE A 85 14.61 4.91 -1.90
N GLY A 86 14.59 6.19 -1.52
CA GLY A 86 15.16 6.61 -0.24
C GLY A 86 14.28 6.14 0.93
N GLU A 87 14.89 5.91 2.09
CA GLU A 87 14.18 5.50 3.32
C GLU A 87 13.07 6.49 3.70
N GLY A 88 13.38 7.80 3.68
CA GLY A 88 12.38 8.84 3.93
C GLY A 88 11.23 8.84 2.90
N THR A 89 11.50 8.40 1.66
CA THR A 89 10.46 8.22 0.63
C THR A 89 9.56 7.02 0.95
N ALA A 90 10.15 5.92 1.43
CA ALA A 90 9.38 4.75 1.88
C ALA A 90 8.47 5.11 3.07
N VAL A 91 8.99 5.87 4.04
CA VAL A 91 8.21 6.39 5.17
C VAL A 91 7.07 7.28 4.70
N LEU A 92 7.36 8.25 3.84
CA LEU A 92 6.36 9.17 3.29
C LEU A 92 5.23 8.43 2.57
N TYR A 93 5.54 7.48 1.68
CA TYR A 93 4.52 6.75 0.93
C TYR A 93 3.64 5.90 1.83
N THR A 94 4.22 5.26 2.84
CA THR A 94 3.43 4.51 3.82
C THR A 94 2.52 5.40 4.65
N GLN A 95 2.98 6.57 5.10
CA GLN A 95 2.12 7.52 5.80
C GLN A 95 0.93 7.96 4.93
N ARG A 96 1.17 8.24 3.64
CA ARG A 96 0.10 8.60 2.71
C ARG A 96 -0.93 7.50 2.55
N VAL A 97 -0.48 6.25 2.45
CA VAL A 97 -1.37 5.08 2.39
C VAL A 97 -2.16 4.90 3.68
N ILE A 98 -1.52 5.06 4.85
CA ILE A 98 -2.21 4.99 6.15
C ILE A 98 -3.33 6.03 6.21
N ILE A 99 -3.04 7.28 5.85
CA ILE A 99 -4.05 8.36 5.83
C ILE A 99 -5.23 7.96 4.93
N ALA A 100 -4.97 7.52 3.69
CA ALA A 100 -6.05 7.14 2.78
C ALA A 100 -6.85 5.92 3.26
N LEU A 101 -6.21 4.96 3.95
CA LEU A 101 -6.90 3.81 4.53
C LEU A 101 -7.73 4.18 5.76
N MET A 102 -7.27 5.15 6.58
CA MET A 102 -8.03 5.66 7.72
C MET A 102 -9.27 6.42 7.27
N ASP A 103 -9.12 7.29 6.26
CA ASP A 103 -10.24 8.00 5.66
C ASP A 103 -11.26 7.01 5.04
N LEU A 104 -10.80 5.93 4.39
CA LEU A 104 -11.68 4.86 3.88
C LEU A 104 -12.36 4.06 5.01
N TRP A 105 -11.67 3.88 6.15
CA TRP A 105 -12.18 3.10 7.28
C TRP A 105 -13.44 3.73 7.89
N GLU A 106 -13.49 5.06 7.96
CA GLU A 106 -14.67 5.79 8.46
C GLU A 106 -15.95 5.48 7.66
N ASP A 107 -15.81 5.23 6.36
CA ASP A 107 -16.94 4.90 5.48
C ASP A 107 -17.30 3.41 5.46
N GLN A 108 -16.35 2.52 5.78
CA GLN A 108 -16.50 1.08 5.58
C GLN A 108 -16.69 0.29 6.87
N VAL A 109 -16.26 0.82 8.01
CA VAL A 109 -16.33 0.12 9.30
C VAL A 109 -17.41 0.72 10.18
N ARG A 110 -18.50 -0.01 10.30
CA ARG A 110 -19.61 0.26 11.20
C ARG A 110 -19.76 -0.91 12.17
N TRP A 111 -20.21 -0.62 13.39
CA TRP A 111 -20.65 -1.68 14.31
C TRP A 111 -21.87 -2.41 13.71
N PRO A 112 -21.90 -3.76 13.73
CA PRO A 112 -23.06 -4.51 13.27
C PRO A 112 -24.29 -4.09 14.07
N SER A 113 -25.42 -3.90 13.37
CA SER A 113 -26.71 -3.62 13.98
C SER A 113 -27.20 -4.78 14.86
N GLU A 114 -28.18 -4.53 15.72
CA GLU A 114 -28.79 -5.59 16.53
C GLU A 114 -29.31 -6.75 15.67
N GLU A 115 -29.87 -6.45 14.49
CA GLU A 115 -30.33 -7.43 13.51
C GLU A 115 -29.17 -8.28 12.96
N GLU A 116 -28.08 -7.64 12.52
CA GLU A 116 -26.87 -8.33 12.06
C GLU A 116 -26.21 -9.16 13.18
N GLN A 117 -26.27 -8.69 14.42
CA GLN A 117 -25.78 -9.42 15.59
C GLN A 117 -26.64 -10.65 15.93
N LEU A 118 -27.94 -10.57 15.68
CA LEU A 118 -28.89 -11.69 15.84
C LEU A 118 -28.68 -12.76 14.78
N GLU A 119 -28.36 -12.38 13.54
CA GLU A 119 -28.03 -13.34 12.46
C GLU A 119 -26.70 -14.07 12.68
N MET A 120 -25.78 -13.50 13.47
CA MET A 120 -24.50 -14.12 13.82
C MET A 120 -24.57 -15.09 15.00
N ARG A 121 -25.73 -15.20 15.68
CA ARG A 121 -25.95 -16.13 16.82
C ARG A 121 -26.56 -17.45 16.36
#